data_AF-A0AAU9QB44-F1
#
_entry.id   AF-A0AAU9QB44-F1
#
_cell.length_a   1.000
_cell.length_b   1.000
_cell.length_c   1.000
_cell.angle_alpha   90.00
_cell.angle_beta   90.00
_cell.angle_gamma   90.00
#
_symmetry.space_group_name_H-M   'P 1'
#
loop_
_entity.id
_entity.type
_entity.pdbx_description
1 polymer ?
#
loop_
_entity_poly.entity_id
_entity_poly.type
_entity_poly.pdbx_seq_one_letter_code
_entity_poly.pdbx_strand_id
1 'polypeptide(L)'
;MDGRNPTRRGGRPHTSSGGAYQSQHPAVQQSTSQPRREDTMSARLNRQRQARAEELRFTDADQQRWAANRTRVDAERRRTGAAQEPVRKVASLHLGTRRDHRDIVDIVPTFQKDGRLSPDSEAALKGMIDSSRDYVLSLTGHSCSSPIPNQKTYTKHDVVTNTVSGGFNTSGAIEHACQIITSKGSQVVGLVSGHCHGKSRSLAMMKQGALKAGVLLDDEYTFATPKSITAGETREQALKLVVKLNKLRRERR
;
A
#
# COMPACT_ATOMS: atom_id res chain seq x y z
N MET A 1 -9.93 -65.94 -50.62
CA MET A 1 -9.19 -66.82 -49.69
C MET A 1 -9.49 -66.38 -48.28
N ASP A 2 -9.98 -67.35 -47.50
CA ASP A 2 -10.28 -67.37 -46.06
C ASP A 2 -9.10 -66.89 -45.19
N GLY A 3 -9.22 -66.49 -43.93
CA GLY A 3 -10.31 -66.50 -42.96
C GLY A 3 -9.76 -66.38 -41.52
N ARG A 4 -10.54 -65.72 -40.66
CA ARG A 4 -10.78 -65.96 -39.19
C ARG A 4 -9.66 -65.79 -38.13
N ASN A 5 -10.01 -64.94 -37.15
CA ASN A 5 -9.68 -64.89 -35.70
C ASN A 5 -9.97 -66.25 -34.96
N PRO A 6 -9.84 -66.51 -33.63
CA PRO A 6 -9.44 -65.68 -32.45
C PRO A 6 -8.71 -66.45 -31.26
N THR A 7 -8.67 -65.84 -30.06
CA THR A 7 -8.62 -66.40 -28.65
C THR A 7 -7.26 -66.68 -27.98
N ARG A 8 -7.09 -66.83 -26.65
CA ARG A 8 -7.63 -66.36 -25.34
C ARG A 8 -7.02 -67.34 -24.30
N ARG A 9 -6.68 -66.89 -23.07
CA ARG A 9 -6.33 -67.70 -21.85
C ARG A 9 -4.96 -68.40 -21.90
N GLY A 10 -4.21 -68.63 -20.83
CA GLY A 10 -4.40 -68.50 -19.39
C GLY A 10 -3.39 -69.43 -18.70
N GLY A 11 -2.91 -69.11 -17.49
CA GLY A 11 -2.18 -70.05 -16.63
C GLY A 11 -0.75 -69.64 -16.25
N ARG A 12 -0.61 -69.03 -15.06
CA ARG A 12 0.56 -69.24 -14.17
C ARG A 12 0.45 -70.68 -13.61
N PRO A 13 1.50 -71.39 -13.10
CA PRO A 13 2.36 -70.86 -12.02
C PRO A 13 3.77 -71.50 -11.79
N HIS A 14 4.45 -70.98 -10.76
CA HIS A 14 5.51 -71.63 -9.93
C HIS A 14 6.87 -71.94 -10.63
N THR A 15 8.06 -71.86 -10.02
CA THR A 15 8.57 -71.61 -8.65
C THR A 15 10.10 -71.63 -8.73
N SER A 16 10.77 -70.93 -7.80
CA SER A 16 12.02 -71.38 -7.12
C SER A 16 13.30 -71.43 -7.98
N SER A 17 14.51 -71.04 -7.56
CA SER A 17 15.09 -70.69 -6.25
C SER A 17 16.54 -70.27 -6.50
N GLY A 18 17.09 -69.41 -5.64
CA GLY A 18 18.53 -69.46 -5.36
C GLY A 18 19.15 -68.10 -5.08
N GLY A 19 19.24 -67.73 -3.80
CA GLY A 19 20.05 -66.59 -3.37
C GLY A 19 19.53 -65.94 -2.09
N ALA A 20 19.56 -66.66 -0.98
CA ALA A 20 19.35 -66.10 0.35
C ALA A 20 20.56 -65.26 0.78
N TYR A 21 20.37 -64.20 1.57
CA TYR A 21 21.09 -64.01 2.84
C TYR A 21 20.37 -62.98 3.76
N GLN A 22 19.90 -63.54 4.87
CA GLN A 22 19.75 -63.00 6.23
C GLN A 22 18.72 -61.91 6.61
N SER A 23 17.85 -62.35 7.52
CA SER A 23 16.87 -61.59 8.30
C SER A 23 17.49 -61.04 9.59
N GLN A 24 17.29 -59.75 9.86
CA GLN A 24 17.26 -59.19 11.22
C GLN A 24 15.99 -58.36 11.35
N HIS A 25 15.03 -58.80 12.16
CA HIS A 25 13.92 -58.00 12.68
C HIS A 25 14.10 -57.91 14.20
N PRO A 26 13.94 -56.74 14.84
CA PRO A 26 12.62 -56.14 15.07
C PRO A 26 12.68 -54.60 14.89
N ALA A 27 11.65 -53.79 14.85
CA ALA A 27 10.25 -53.89 15.17
C ALA A 27 9.49 -53.03 14.15
N VAL A 28 8.24 -53.40 13.89
CA VAL A 28 7.29 -52.61 13.12
C VAL A 28 7.05 -51.29 13.88
N GLN A 29 7.74 -50.22 13.50
CA GLN A 29 7.19 -48.88 13.67
C GLN A 29 6.53 -48.51 12.36
N GLN A 30 5.19 -48.45 12.40
CA GLN A 30 4.37 -47.87 11.36
C GLN A 30 4.99 -46.54 10.93
N SER A 31 5.64 -46.50 9.76
CA SER A 31 5.78 -45.24 9.05
C SER A 31 4.37 -44.85 8.65
N THR A 32 3.71 -44.09 9.53
CA THR A 32 2.58 -43.26 9.15
C THR A 32 3.13 -42.30 8.12
N SER A 33 3.05 -42.70 6.85
CA SER A 33 3.13 -41.76 5.74
C SER A 33 1.98 -40.80 5.97
N GLN A 34 2.25 -39.69 6.68
CA GLN A 34 1.32 -38.60 6.82
C GLN A 34 0.87 -38.25 5.39
N PRO A 35 -0.44 -38.26 5.09
CA PRO A 35 -0.87 -37.76 3.80
C PRO A 35 -0.39 -36.32 3.74
N ARG A 36 0.44 -36.02 2.74
CA ARG A 36 0.90 -34.67 2.43
C ARG A 36 -0.38 -33.88 2.18
N ARG A 37 -0.86 -33.15 3.19
CA ARG A 37 -2.05 -32.31 3.06
C ARG A 37 -1.71 -31.31 1.97
N GLU A 38 -2.31 -31.51 0.80
CA GLU A 38 -2.30 -30.50 -0.24
C GLU A 38 -2.95 -29.28 0.39
N ASP A 39 -2.12 -28.26 0.65
CA ASP A 39 -2.60 -26.99 1.14
C ASP A 39 -3.62 -26.48 0.12
N THR A 40 -4.89 -26.58 0.49
CA THR A 40 -5.96 -26.02 -0.35
C THR A 40 -5.63 -24.55 -0.60
N MET A 41 -5.96 -24.04 -1.79
CA MET A 41 -5.76 -22.64 -2.13
C MET A 41 -6.28 -21.69 -1.03
N SER A 42 -7.35 -22.09 -0.34
CA SER A 42 -7.93 -21.44 0.83
C SER A 42 -7.00 -21.39 2.06
N ALA A 43 -6.32 -22.48 2.41
CA ALA A 43 -5.37 -22.53 3.51
C ALA A 43 -4.12 -21.66 3.24
N ARG A 44 -3.65 -21.66 1.99
CA ARG A 44 -2.55 -20.80 1.54
C ARG A 44 -2.94 -19.32 1.61
N LEU A 45 -4.15 -18.99 1.16
CA LEU A 45 -4.71 -17.63 1.25
C LEU A 45 -4.85 -17.16 2.70
N ASN A 46 -5.31 -18.04 3.61
CA ASN A 46 -5.45 -17.69 5.02
C ASN A 46 -4.10 -17.49 5.70
N ARG A 47 -3.09 -18.32 5.41
CA ARG A 47 -1.72 -18.12 5.91
C ARG A 47 -1.13 -16.79 5.42
N GLN A 48 -1.37 -16.46 4.15
CA GLN A 48 -0.93 -15.18 3.57
C GLN A 48 -1.68 -13.97 4.16
N ARG A 49 -2.97 -14.14 4.52
CA ARG A 49 -3.76 -13.12 5.22
C ARG A 49 -3.27 -12.91 6.66
N GLN A 50 -2.94 -13.98 7.38
CA GLN A 50 -2.42 -13.90 8.74
C GLN A 50 -1.02 -13.27 8.79
N ALA A 51 -0.09 -13.72 7.94
CA ALA A 51 1.24 -13.13 7.83
C ALA A 51 1.17 -11.62 7.50
N ARG A 52 0.24 -11.21 6.63
CA ARG A 52 0.01 -9.78 6.33
C ARG A 52 -0.67 -9.02 7.45
N ALA A 53 -1.55 -9.66 8.22
CA ALA A 53 -2.17 -9.01 9.39
C ALA A 53 -1.12 -8.74 10.48
N GLU A 54 -0.11 -9.61 10.61
CA GLU A 54 1.03 -9.43 11.49
C GLU A 54 1.99 -8.33 10.99
N GLU A 55 2.29 -8.25 9.68
CA GLU A 55 3.06 -7.15 9.09
C GLU A 55 2.38 -5.77 9.24
N LEU A 56 1.05 -5.75 9.28
CA LEU A 56 0.23 -4.54 9.44
C LEU A 56 -0.04 -4.17 10.90
N ARG A 57 0.37 -5.02 11.85
CA ARG A 57 0.10 -4.78 13.26
C ARG A 57 1.14 -3.81 13.79
N PHE A 58 0.67 -2.61 14.12
CA PHE A 58 1.47 -1.64 14.85
C PHE A 58 1.94 -2.27 16.17
N THR A 59 3.25 -2.41 16.32
CA THR A 59 3.86 -3.05 17.49
C THR A 59 4.26 -2.00 18.53
N ASP A 60 4.35 -2.40 19.80
CA ASP A 60 4.85 -1.51 20.86
C ASP A 60 6.29 -1.05 20.59
N ALA A 61 7.07 -1.85 19.86
CA ALA A 61 8.40 -1.47 19.39
C ALA A 61 8.33 -0.33 18.36
N ASP A 62 7.33 -0.30 17.49
CA ASP A 62 7.12 0.82 16.56
C ASP A 62 6.77 2.09 17.34
N GLN A 63 5.92 1.99 18.37
CA GLN A 63 5.56 3.11 19.23
C GLN A 63 6.75 3.65 20.04
N GLN A 64 7.61 2.77 20.54
CA GLN A 64 8.83 3.17 21.25
C GLN A 64 9.85 3.82 20.31
N ARG A 65 10.04 3.28 19.10
CA ARG A 65 10.85 3.94 18.06
C ARG A 65 10.26 5.31 17.70
N TRP A 66 8.93 5.45 17.65
CA TRP A 66 8.26 6.74 17.43
C TRP A 66 8.48 7.73 18.58
N ALA A 67 8.44 7.28 19.84
CA ALA A 67 8.72 8.13 21.00
C ALA A 67 10.19 8.61 20.99
N ALA A 68 11.14 7.72 20.75
CA ALA A 68 12.56 8.05 20.70
C ALA A 68 12.89 9.03 19.55
N ASN A 69 12.30 8.84 18.37
CA ASN A 69 12.52 9.76 17.24
C ASN A 69 11.90 11.15 17.46
N ARG A 70 10.73 11.24 18.11
CA ARG A 70 10.15 12.54 18.50
C ARG A 70 11.10 13.34 19.38
N THR A 71 11.61 12.71 20.44
CA THR A 71 12.57 13.34 21.35
C THR A 71 13.84 13.78 20.64
N ARG A 72 14.34 12.97 19.69
CA ARG A 72 15.52 13.31 18.89
C ARG A 72 15.29 14.53 18.00
N VAL A 73 14.17 14.56 17.27
CA VAL A 73 13.81 15.65 16.34
C VAL A 73 13.54 16.95 17.09
N ASP A 74 12.86 16.90 18.24
CA ASP A 74 12.64 18.08 19.08
C ASP A 74 13.95 18.62 19.65
N ALA A 75 14.86 17.74 20.08
CA ALA A 75 16.18 18.13 20.56
C ALA A 75 17.07 18.71 19.44
N GLU A 76 16.91 18.24 18.21
CA GLU A 76 17.61 18.73 17.02
C GLU A 76 17.09 20.11 16.59
N ARG A 77 15.76 20.32 16.63
CA ARG A 77 15.12 21.63 16.38
C ARG A 77 15.51 22.69 17.41
N ARG A 78 15.65 22.31 18.69
CA ARG A 78 16.14 23.20 19.75
C ARG A 78 17.63 23.54 19.57
N ARG A 79 18.46 22.55 19.22
CA ARG A 79 19.91 22.75 19.02
C ARG A 79 20.26 23.61 17.82
N THR A 80 19.50 23.51 16.73
CA THR A 80 19.77 24.22 15.47
C THR A 80 19.21 25.64 15.44
N GLY A 81 18.55 26.11 16.50
CA GLY A 81 17.89 27.42 16.49
C GLY A 81 16.63 27.48 15.60
N ALA A 82 16.18 26.35 15.04
CA ALA A 82 14.97 26.24 14.22
C ALA A 82 13.68 26.60 14.98
N ALA A 83 13.75 26.80 16.30
CA ALA A 83 12.71 27.44 17.10
C ALA A 83 12.39 28.89 16.67
N GLN A 84 13.28 29.54 15.90
CA GLN A 84 13.08 30.88 15.33
C GLN A 84 12.78 30.89 13.83
N GLU A 85 12.62 29.74 13.16
CA GLU A 85 12.18 29.77 11.76
C GLU A 85 10.77 30.39 11.65
N PRO A 86 10.54 31.31 10.71
CA PRO A 86 9.22 31.88 10.50
C PRO A 86 8.23 30.75 10.25
N VAL A 87 7.19 30.64 11.08
CA VAL A 87 6.22 29.54 10.98
C VAL A 87 5.68 29.51 9.55
N ARG A 88 6.10 28.49 8.79
CA ARG A 88 5.79 28.34 7.37
C ARG A 88 4.28 28.23 7.20
N LYS A 89 3.75 28.87 6.17
CA LYS A 89 2.32 28.73 5.86
C LYS A 89 2.07 27.31 5.35
N VAL A 90 0.91 26.78 5.69
CA VAL A 90 0.43 25.52 5.14
C VAL A 90 -0.37 25.79 3.87
N ALA A 91 -0.12 25.03 2.81
CA ALA A 91 -0.86 25.03 1.55
C ALA A 91 -1.42 23.64 1.23
N SER A 92 -2.38 23.55 0.32
CA SER A 92 -2.83 22.27 -0.23
C SER A 92 -1.98 21.88 -1.44
N LEU A 93 -1.70 20.59 -1.58
CA LEU A 93 -1.19 19.99 -2.81
C LEU A 93 -2.05 18.78 -3.14
N HIS A 94 -2.72 18.83 -4.29
CA HIS A 94 -3.73 17.86 -4.67
C HIS A 94 -3.34 17.09 -5.93
N LEU A 95 -3.13 15.79 -5.76
CA LEU A 95 -2.84 14.83 -6.82
C LEU A 95 -4.14 14.18 -7.31
N GLY A 96 -4.47 14.35 -8.59
CA GLY A 96 -5.58 13.68 -9.25
C GLY A 96 -5.12 12.51 -10.10
N THR A 97 -6.00 11.53 -10.30
CA THR A 97 -5.69 10.32 -11.08
C THR A 97 -6.28 10.34 -12.49
N ARG A 98 -7.13 11.32 -12.81
CA ARG A 98 -7.82 11.43 -14.10
C ARG A 98 -7.66 12.80 -14.72
N ARG A 99 -7.64 12.83 -16.05
CA ARG A 99 -7.50 14.07 -16.85
C ARG A 99 -8.69 15.03 -16.68
N ASP A 100 -9.89 14.52 -16.45
CA ASP A 100 -11.07 15.34 -16.19
C ASP A 100 -11.07 16.00 -14.81
N HIS A 101 -10.17 15.61 -13.91
CA HIS A 101 -9.94 16.32 -12.66
C HIS A 101 -9.04 17.56 -12.84
N ARG A 102 -8.48 17.82 -14.03
CA ARG A 102 -7.43 18.82 -14.26
C ARG A 102 -7.82 20.23 -13.81
N ASP A 103 -9.10 20.58 -13.86
CA ASP A 103 -9.58 21.91 -13.45
C ASP A 103 -9.81 22.01 -11.93
N ILE A 104 -9.67 20.89 -11.21
CA ILE A 104 -9.93 20.78 -9.77
C ILE A 104 -8.64 20.50 -9.00
N VAL A 105 -7.77 19.63 -9.50
CA VAL A 105 -6.54 19.22 -8.81
C VAL A 105 -5.36 20.08 -9.23
N ASP A 106 -4.30 20.10 -8.42
CA ASP A 106 -3.12 20.89 -8.76
C ASP A 106 -2.26 20.18 -9.82
N ILE A 107 -2.27 18.84 -9.83
CA ILE A 107 -1.59 18.04 -10.85
C ILE A 107 -2.31 16.70 -11.06
N VAL A 108 -2.32 16.24 -12.32
CA VAL A 108 -2.73 14.87 -12.69
C VAL A 108 -1.48 14.08 -13.09
N PRO A 109 -0.73 13.54 -12.12
CA PRO A 109 0.52 12.84 -12.41
C PRO A 109 0.29 11.47 -13.04
N THR A 110 1.28 11.01 -13.78
CA THR A 110 1.39 9.61 -14.21
C THR A 110 2.33 8.86 -13.29
N PHE A 111 1.92 7.65 -12.91
CA PHE A 111 2.67 6.78 -12.01
C PHE A 111 3.10 5.50 -12.71
N GLN A 112 4.29 5.04 -12.37
CA GLN A 112 4.76 3.68 -12.61
C GLN A 112 4.01 2.70 -11.69
N LYS A 113 4.10 1.40 -11.98
CA LYS A 113 3.36 0.35 -11.24
C LYS A 113 3.71 0.31 -9.75
N ASP A 114 4.94 0.63 -9.41
CA ASP A 114 5.47 0.69 -8.04
C ASP A 114 5.05 1.96 -7.28
N GLY A 115 4.33 2.88 -7.95
CA GLY A 115 3.88 4.15 -7.39
C GLY A 115 4.84 5.31 -7.63
N ARG A 116 6.01 5.10 -8.25
CA ARG A 116 6.90 6.23 -8.57
C ARG A 116 6.27 7.11 -9.64
N LEU A 117 6.41 8.42 -9.48
CA LEU A 117 6.05 9.39 -10.52
C LEU A 117 6.91 9.15 -11.76
N SER A 118 6.33 9.32 -12.94
CA SER A 118 7.11 9.41 -14.16
C SER A 118 8.06 10.62 -14.10
N PRO A 119 9.18 10.62 -14.85
CA PRO A 119 10.12 11.74 -14.85
C PRO A 119 9.46 13.11 -15.08
N ASP A 120 8.52 13.19 -16.03
CA ASP A 120 7.80 14.43 -16.33
C ASP A 120 6.89 14.87 -15.18
N SER A 121 6.20 13.91 -14.54
CA SER A 121 5.33 14.21 -13.40
C SER A 121 6.12 14.59 -12.16
N GLU A 122 7.29 13.99 -11.96
CA GLU A 122 8.23 14.35 -10.90
C GLU A 122 8.78 15.76 -11.12
N ALA A 123 9.20 16.10 -12.34
CA ALA A 123 9.67 17.45 -12.67
C ALA A 123 8.58 18.51 -12.47
N ALA A 124 7.36 18.22 -12.94
CA ALA A 124 6.20 19.08 -12.71
C ALA A 124 5.92 19.28 -11.22
N LEU A 125 5.90 18.19 -10.43
CA LEU A 125 5.70 18.28 -8.99
C LEU A 125 6.78 19.11 -8.31
N LYS A 126 8.06 18.88 -8.64
CA LYS A 126 9.19 19.66 -8.12
C LYS A 126 9.06 21.16 -8.42
N GLY A 127 8.53 21.52 -9.59
CA GLY A 127 8.28 22.90 -9.99
C GLY A 127 7.18 23.60 -9.19
N MET A 128 6.27 22.83 -8.57
CA MET A 128 5.16 23.37 -7.76
C MET A 128 5.52 23.54 -6.28
N ILE A 129 6.60 22.92 -5.80
CA ILE A 129 6.98 23.00 -4.39
C ILE A 129 7.71 24.31 -4.09
N ASP A 130 7.10 25.10 -3.23
CA ASP A 130 7.60 26.32 -2.62
C ASP A 130 8.20 25.96 -1.25
N SER A 131 9.53 26.11 -1.12
CA SER A 131 10.28 25.77 0.09
C SER A 131 9.87 26.59 1.32
N SER A 132 9.17 27.72 1.12
CA SER A 132 8.63 28.54 2.20
C SER A 132 7.32 28.02 2.79
N ARG A 133 6.78 26.92 2.26
CA ARG A 133 5.48 26.34 2.64
C ARG A 133 5.60 24.88 3.05
N ASP A 134 4.67 24.47 3.90
CA ASP A 134 4.38 23.06 4.17
C ASP A 134 3.05 22.67 3.52
N TYR A 135 2.83 21.38 3.32
CA TYR A 135 1.76 20.89 2.47
C TYR A 135 0.82 19.90 3.18
N VAL A 136 -0.48 20.12 3.01
CA VAL A 136 -1.49 19.07 3.13
C VAL A 136 -1.55 18.35 1.79
N LEU A 137 -1.11 17.10 1.77
CA LEU A 137 -1.08 16.29 0.56
C LEU A 137 -2.40 15.53 0.40
N SER A 138 -3.06 15.76 -0.72
CA SER A 138 -4.36 15.18 -1.04
C SER A 138 -4.26 14.28 -2.26
N LEU A 139 -4.94 13.14 -2.23
CA LEU A 139 -5.00 12.22 -3.37
C LEU A 139 -6.45 11.91 -3.69
N THR A 140 -6.87 12.18 -4.94
CA THR A 140 -8.15 11.71 -5.46
C THR A 140 -7.99 10.58 -6.46
N GLY A 141 -8.46 9.40 -6.08
CA GLY A 141 -8.28 8.14 -6.78
C GLY A 141 -9.57 7.37 -7.06
N HIS A 142 -9.54 6.48 -8.06
CA HIS A 142 -10.48 5.36 -8.15
C HIS A 142 -9.90 4.15 -7.43
N SER A 143 -10.72 3.45 -6.64
CA SER A 143 -10.40 2.11 -6.15
C SER A 143 -11.49 1.13 -6.53
N CYS A 144 -11.10 -0.06 -7.01
CA CYS A 144 -12.03 -1.16 -7.14
C CYS A 144 -12.26 -1.84 -5.79
N SER A 145 -13.43 -2.46 -5.64
CA SER A 145 -13.78 -3.29 -4.48
C SER A 145 -12.93 -4.56 -4.45
N SER A 146 -11.67 -4.45 -4.02
CA SER A 146 -10.81 -5.60 -3.79
C SER A 146 -10.93 -6.07 -2.34
N PRO A 147 -10.90 -7.40 -2.07
CA PRO A 147 -10.86 -7.93 -0.71
C PRO A 147 -9.54 -7.60 0.02
N ILE A 148 -8.50 -7.20 -0.72
CA ILE A 148 -7.21 -6.73 -0.18
C ILE A 148 -7.30 -5.20 -0.03
N PRO A 149 -6.80 -4.59 1.08
CA PRO A 149 -6.74 -3.14 1.21
C PRO A 149 -6.17 -2.52 -0.07
N ASN A 150 -6.74 -1.40 -0.52
CA ASN A 150 -6.45 -0.71 -1.80
C ASN A 150 -4.96 -0.36 -1.98
N GLN A 151 -4.10 -1.36 -2.17
CA GLN A 151 -2.69 -1.20 -2.51
C GLN A 151 -2.56 -0.42 -3.80
N LYS A 152 -3.56 -0.52 -4.67
CA LYS A 152 -3.57 0.12 -5.97
C LYS A 152 -4.65 1.18 -6.07
N THR A 153 -4.24 2.36 -6.53
CA THR A 153 -5.14 3.40 -7.04
C THR A 153 -5.11 3.33 -8.56
N TYR A 154 -6.25 3.54 -9.22
CA TYR A 154 -6.37 3.42 -10.67
C TYR A 154 -6.52 4.78 -11.35
N THR A 155 -5.86 4.95 -12.49
CA THR A 155 -5.87 6.19 -13.29
C THR A 155 -7.00 6.25 -14.31
N LYS A 156 -7.66 5.11 -14.61
CA LYS A 156 -8.75 5.04 -15.59
C LYS A 156 -9.92 4.25 -15.04
N HIS A 157 -11.12 4.82 -15.17
CA HIS A 157 -12.40 4.15 -14.94
C HIS A 157 -13.29 4.43 -16.15
N ASP A 158 -13.67 3.36 -16.85
CA ASP A 158 -14.69 3.43 -17.88
C ASP A 158 -16.04 3.19 -17.21
N VAL A 159 -16.90 4.21 -17.25
CA VAL A 159 -18.20 4.21 -16.59
C VAL A 159 -19.21 3.34 -17.36
N VAL A 160 -19.04 3.19 -18.68
CA VAL A 160 -19.93 2.40 -19.55
C VAL A 160 -19.70 0.91 -19.35
N THR A 161 -18.44 0.51 -19.30
CA THR A 161 -18.05 -0.90 -19.12
C THR A 161 -17.78 -1.26 -17.65
N ASN A 162 -17.80 -0.28 -16.75
CA ASN A 162 -17.38 -0.37 -15.34
C ASN A 162 -15.99 -1.01 -15.16
N THR A 163 -15.09 -0.81 -16.12
CA THR A 163 -13.72 -1.37 -16.09
C THR A 163 -12.73 -0.35 -15.53
N VAL A 164 -11.78 -0.83 -14.73
CA VAL A 164 -10.66 -0.01 -14.20
C VAL A 164 -9.33 -0.49 -14.74
N SER A 165 -8.47 0.44 -15.16
CA SER A 165 -7.13 0.14 -15.67
C SER A 165 -6.09 1.19 -15.25
N GLY A 166 -4.80 0.87 -15.40
CA GLY A 166 -3.71 1.77 -15.01
C GLY A 166 -3.55 1.91 -13.50
N GLY A 167 -3.48 0.78 -12.78
CA GLY A 167 -3.27 0.78 -11.33
C GLY A 167 -1.82 1.05 -10.94
N PHE A 168 -1.60 1.88 -9.92
CA PHE A 168 -0.29 2.17 -9.30
C PHE A 168 -0.34 1.97 -7.79
N ASN A 169 0.81 1.68 -7.16
CA ASN A 169 0.89 1.51 -5.70
C ASN A 169 0.64 2.83 -4.96
N THR A 170 -0.44 2.92 -4.19
CA THR A 170 -0.81 4.14 -3.45
C THR A 170 0.23 4.52 -2.40
N SER A 171 0.79 3.54 -1.67
CA SER A 171 1.82 3.81 -0.68
C SER A 171 3.10 4.33 -1.33
N GLY A 172 3.51 3.75 -2.46
CA GLY A 172 4.69 4.19 -3.21
C GLY A 172 4.51 5.58 -3.81
N ALA A 173 3.30 5.91 -4.26
CA ALA A 173 2.97 7.25 -4.76
C ALA A 173 3.09 8.31 -3.68
N ILE A 174 2.56 8.05 -2.48
CA ILE A 174 2.68 9.00 -1.36
C ILE A 174 4.12 9.07 -0.84
N GLU A 175 4.80 7.93 -0.75
CA GLU A 175 6.21 7.89 -0.36
C GLU A 175 7.07 8.78 -1.28
N HIS A 176 6.94 8.61 -2.60
CA HIS A 176 7.72 9.37 -3.57
C HIS A 176 7.34 10.86 -3.57
N ALA A 177 6.05 11.19 -3.46
CA ALA A 177 5.60 12.58 -3.35
C ALA A 177 6.16 13.25 -2.09
N CYS A 178 6.12 12.57 -0.93
CA CYS A 178 6.71 13.07 0.31
C CYS A 178 8.22 13.28 0.17
N GLN A 179 8.95 12.33 -0.43
CA GLN A 179 10.39 12.46 -0.68
C GLN A 179 10.70 13.70 -1.54
N ILE A 180 9.91 13.97 -2.58
CA ILE A 180 10.07 15.16 -3.43
C ILE A 180 9.84 16.44 -2.63
N ILE A 181 8.77 16.51 -1.83
CA ILE A 181 8.45 17.68 -1.00
C ILE A 181 9.58 17.94 0.00
N THR A 182 10.05 16.90 0.69
CA THR A 182 11.16 16.98 1.65
C THR A 182 12.46 17.36 0.98
N SER A 183 12.76 16.86 -0.22
CA SER A 183 13.97 17.22 -0.98
C SER A 183 14.03 18.70 -1.36
N LYS A 184 12.87 19.37 -1.40
CA LYS A 184 12.74 20.81 -1.65
C LYS A 184 12.76 21.65 -0.37
N GLY A 185 12.98 21.01 0.78
CA GLY A 185 13.04 21.65 2.08
C GLY A 185 11.68 21.87 2.76
N SER A 186 10.57 21.46 2.14
CA SER A 186 9.21 21.57 2.68
C SER A 186 8.80 20.32 3.47
N GLN A 187 7.72 20.39 4.25
CA GLN A 187 7.19 19.21 4.96
C GLN A 187 5.75 18.88 4.53
N VAL A 188 5.41 17.60 4.61
CA VAL A 188 4.00 17.16 4.56
C VAL A 188 3.47 17.14 5.99
N VAL A 189 2.36 17.85 6.21
CA VAL A 189 1.81 18.14 7.56
C VAL A 189 0.36 17.70 7.70
N GLY A 190 -0.21 17.13 6.64
CA GLY A 190 -1.51 16.48 6.68
C GLY A 190 -1.77 15.65 5.44
N LEU A 191 -2.72 14.72 5.55
CA LEU A 191 -3.16 13.87 4.43
C LEU A 191 -4.67 13.91 4.28
N VAL A 192 -5.13 14.02 3.04
CA VAL A 192 -6.55 13.89 2.70
C VAL A 192 -6.73 12.86 1.60
N SER A 193 -7.49 11.81 1.90
CA SER A 193 -7.85 10.78 0.93
C SER A 193 -9.25 11.02 0.39
N GLY A 194 -9.38 11.18 -0.93
CA GLY A 194 -10.66 11.19 -1.63
C GLY A 194 -10.76 10.03 -2.60
N HIS A 195 -11.70 9.11 -2.38
CA HIS A 195 -11.91 7.99 -3.29
C HIS A 195 -13.37 7.93 -3.71
N CYS A 196 -13.60 7.78 -5.02
CA CYS A 196 -14.93 7.81 -5.62
C CYS A 196 -15.63 6.45 -5.62
N HIS A 197 -14.96 5.35 -5.23
CA HIS A 197 -15.58 4.03 -5.10
C HIS A 197 -14.94 3.23 -3.95
N GLY A 198 -15.73 2.78 -2.98
CA GLY A 198 -15.30 1.82 -1.95
C GLY A 198 -14.68 2.43 -0.67
N LYS A 199 -15.06 1.84 0.48
CA LYS A 199 -14.80 2.30 1.86
C LYS A 199 -13.32 2.58 2.17
N SER A 200 -13.04 3.78 2.71
CA SER A 200 -12.11 4.16 3.80
C SER A 200 -10.67 3.58 3.91
N ARG A 201 -10.21 2.71 3.01
CA ARG A 201 -8.94 1.95 3.14
C ARG A 201 -7.73 2.59 2.45
N SER A 202 -7.94 3.66 1.69
CA SER A 202 -6.88 4.39 0.98
C SER A 202 -6.05 5.30 1.88
N LEU A 203 -6.65 5.92 2.91
CA LEU A 203 -5.89 6.74 3.85
C LEU A 203 -4.82 5.92 4.60
N ALA A 204 -5.11 4.66 4.93
CA ALA A 204 -4.14 3.78 5.57
C ALA A 204 -2.90 3.56 4.69
N MET A 205 -3.08 3.38 3.37
CA MET A 205 -1.96 3.25 2.43
C MET A 205 -1.20 4.56 2.25
N MET A 206 -1.91 5.71 2.28
CA MET A 206 -1.26 7.02 2.26
C MET A 206 -0.41 7.23 3.52
N LYS A 207 -0.95 6.92 4.71
CA LYS A 207 -0.20 6.96 5.98
C LYS A 207 1.03 6.07 5.95
N GLN A 208 0.90 4.86 5.41
CA GLN A 208 2.04 3.95 5.24
C GLN A 208 3.12 4.54 4.32
N GLY A 209 2.73 5.15 3.20
CA GLY A 209 3.67 5.82 2.28
C GLY A 209 4.37 7.02 2.94
N ALA A 210 3.62 7.85 3.67
CA ALA A 210 4.19 8.96 4.42
C ALA A 210 5.20 8.48 5.48
N LEU A 211 4.86 7.42 6.22
CA LEU A 211 5.75 6.81 7.20
C LEU A 211 7.05 6.28 6.57
N LYS A 212 6.97 5.61 5.42
CA LYS A 212 8.15 5.14 4.68
C LYS A 212 9.06 6.30 4.25
N ALA A 213 8.48 7.46 3.95
CA ALA A 213 9.22 8.69 3.65
C ALA A 213 9.71 9.44 4.91
N GLY A 214 9.52 8.90 6.11
CA GLY A 214 9.91 9.54 7.37
C GLY A 214 8.98 10.68 7.82
N VAL A 215 7.80 10.81 7.21
CA VAL A 215 6.79 11.82 7.58
C VAL A 215 5.87 11.23 8.64
N LEU A 216 5.81 11.88 9.80
CA LEU A 216 4.94 11.52 10.91
C LEU A 216 3.77 12.49 10.99
N LEU A 217 2.55 11.95 11.01
CA LEU A 217 1.32 12.74 11.05
C LEU A 217 0.41 12.21 12.15
N ASP A 218 -0.07 13.11 13.00
CA ASP A 218 -1.09 12.78 13.97
C ASP A 218 -2.42 12.47 13.26
N ASP A 219 -3.22 11.58 13.86
CA ASP A 219 -4.51 11.20 13.30
C ASP A 219 -5.43 12.41 13.06
N GLU A 220 -5.31 13.45 13.89
CA GLU A 220 -6.07 14.69 13.78
C GLU A 220 -5.71 15.59 12.59
N TYR A 221 -4.61 15.26 11.88
CA TYR A 221 -4.16 15.91 10.64
C TYR A 221 -4.32 15.01 9.43
N THR A 222 -5.09 13.93 9.59
CA THR A 222 -5.40 13.02 8.49
C THR A 222 -6.90 12.87 8.36
N PHE A 223 -7.39 12.94 7.11
CA PHE A 223 -8.81 12.86 6.82
C PHE A 223 -9.07 11.80 5.75
N ALA A 224 -9.98 10.87 6.07
CA ALA A 224 -10.53 9.91 5.13
C ALA A 224 -11.99 10.24 4.92
N THR A 225 -12.42 10.23 3.67
CA THR A 225 -13.82 10.48 3.35
C THR A 225 -14.63 9.20 3.58
N PRO A 226 -15.76 9.28 4.32
CA PRO A 226 -16.52 8.08 4.71
C PRO A 226 -17.34 7.46 3.56
N LYS A 227 -17.52 8.18 2.45
CA LYS A 227 -18.32 7.79 1.28
C LYS A 227 -17.55 8.07 -0.01
N SER A 228 -18.10 7.63 -1.14
CA SER A 228 -17.69 8.10 -2.46
C SER A 228 -17.73 9.62 -2.46
N ILE A 229 -16.60 10.26 -2.74
CA ILE A 229 -16.54 11.71 -2.92
C ILE A 229 -15.86 12.07 -4.22
N THR A 230 -16.19 13.25 -4.71
CA THR A 230 -15.61 13.89 -5.88
C THR A 230 -14.23 14.47 -5.59
N ALA A 231 -13.48 14.79 -6.65
CA ALA A 231 -12.24 15.57 -6.52
C ALA A 231 -12.50 16.93 -5.84
N GLY A 232 -13.61 17.59 -6.16
CA GLY A 232 -13.97 18.90 -5.57
C GLY A 232 -14.13 18.83 -4.05
N GLU A 233 -14.88 17.84 -3.57
CA GLU A 233 -15.04 17.61 -2.13
C GLU A 233 -13.72 17.22 -1.45
N THR A 234 -12.83 16.52 -2.14
CA THR A 234 -11.49 16.18 -1.61
C THR A 234 -10.69 17.46 -1.38
N ARG A 235 -10.71 18.37 -2.36
CA ARG A 235 -10.05 19.67 -2.28
C ARG A 235 -10.62 20.52 -1.15
N GLU A 236 -11.94 20.54 -1.00
CA GLU A 236 -12.59 21.28 0.09
C GLU A 236 -12.12 20.81 1.48
N GLN A 237 -12.03 19.49 1.69
CA GLN A 237 -11.53 18.93 2.96
C GLN A 237 -10.05 19.26 3.20
N ALA A 238 -9.24 19.24 2.14
CA ALA A 238 -7.85 19.68 2.21
C ALA A 238 -7.74 21.15 2.64
N LEU A 239 -8.56 22.03 2.06
CA LEU A 239 -8.58 23.45 2.41
C LEU A 239 -9.05 23.68 3.86
N LYS A 240 -10.05 22.93 4.35
CA LYS A 240 -10.46 22.98 5.77
C LYS A 240 -9.30 22.62 6.70
N LEU A 241 -8.55 21.56 6.37
CA LEU A 241 -7.39 21.16 7.15
C LEU A 241 -6.26 22.21 7.09
N VAL A 242 -6.03 22.82 5.92
CA VAL A 242 -5.07 23.94 5.76
C VAL A 242 -5.44 25.11 6.67
N VAL A 243 -6.73 25.50 6.72
CA VAL A 243 -7.20 26.56 7.61
C VAL A 243 -6.99 26.20 9.08
N LYS A 244 -7.36 24.96 9.49
CA LYS A 244 -7.14 24.46 10.86
C LYS A 244 -5.66 24.53 11.24
N LEU A 245 -4.78 24.00 10.40
CA LEU A 245 -3.34 23.95 10.66
C LEU A 245 -2.70 25.34 10.73
N ASN A 246 -3.08 26.24 9.82
CA ASN A 246 -2.60 27.62 9.86
C ASN A 246 -3.09 28.37 11.11
N LYS A 247 -4.31 28.09 11.60
CA LYS A 247 -4.82 28.66 12.86
C LYS A 247 -4.00 28.15 14.05
N LEU A 248 -3.83 26.84 14.19
CA LEU A 248 -3.03 26.23 15.26
C LEU A 248 -1.58 26.75 15.26
N ARG A 249 -0.99 26.93 14.07
CA ARG A 249 0.36 27.48 13.90
C ARG A 249 0.49 28.94 14.32
N ARG A 250 -0.59 29.72 14.25
CA ARG A 250 -0.61 31.11 14.75
C ARG A 250 -0.78 31.16 16.26
N GLU A 251 -1.59 30.27 16.83
CA GLU A 251 -1.86 30.20 18.28
C GLU A 251 -0.67 29.66 19.09
N ARG A 252 0.25 28.93 18.45
CA ARG A 252 1.50 28.44 19.05
C ARG A 252 2.68 29.43 18.95
N ARG A 253 2.46 30.63 18.41
CA ARG A 253 3.43 31.74 18.41
C ARG A 253 3.23 32.57 19.67
#